data_AF-A0AAT9LB81-F1
#
_entry.id   AF-A0AAT9LB81-F1
#
_cell.length_a   1.000
_cell.length_b   1.000
_cell.length_c   1.000
_cell.angle_alpha   90.00
_cell.angle_beta   90.00
_cell.angle_gamma   90.00
#
_symmetry.space_group_name_H-M   'P 1'
#
loop_
_entity.id
_entity.type
_entity.pdbx_description
1 polymer ?
#
loop_
_entity_poly.entity_id
_entity_poly.type
_entity_poly.pdbx_seq_one_letter_code
_entity_poly.pdbx_strand_id
1 'polypeptide(L)'
;MDVLAILDKLDTYLSECSRLPLVGKLMVDEEEVFALIDDLRAAIPQELEQARWLLRERERILQEARREAEEIIKDAQGQIASLASESAIAKEARIQAEELMEKAREVAKEINLGAREYADEIMKKVEDLLTEMLETVRAGRRELAVEKDKTTGGPQPETVSAVASTGDEVGPGDDEEDGEYDDEDFVPPAKSPRKRGKGKGRGRD
;
A
#
# COMPACT_ATOMS: atom_id res chain seq x y z
N MET A 1 0.84 40.19 -54.85
CA MET A 1 -0.22 39.58 -55.68
C MET A 1 -0.07 38.08 -55.46
N ASP A 2 -1.16 37.36 -55.19
CA ASP A 2 -1.08 35.92 -54.91
C ASP A 2 -0.52 35.18 -56.15
N VAL A 3 0.34 34.20 -55.92
CA VAL A 3 0.93 33.34 -56.97
C VAL A 3 -0.15 32.75 -57.86
N LEU A 4 -1.28 32.34 -57.26
CA LEU A 4 -2.43 31.81 -57.99
C LEU A 4 -3.07 32.85 -58.91
N ALA A 5 -3.21 34.09 -58.46
CA ALA A 5 -3.78 35.16 -59.26
C ALA A 5 -2.89 35.54 -60.46
N ILE A 6 -1.56 35.39 -60.35
CA ILE A 6 -0.62 35.62 -61.47
C ILE A 6 -0.73 34.47 -62.49
N LEU A 7 -0.86 33.22 -62.01
CA LEU A 7 -1.09 32.06 -62.86
C LEU A 7 -2.41 32.15 -63.63
N ASP A 8 -3.50 32.55 -62.96
CA ASP A 8 -4.81 32.72 -63.59
C ASP A 8 -4.79 33.81 -64.68
N LYS A 9 -4.05 34.90 -64.43
CA LYS A 9 -3.82 35.96 -65.42
C LYS A 9 -3.01 35.47 -66.62
N LEU A 10 -1.95 34.70 -66.37
CA LEU A 10 -1.15 34.11 -67.44
C LEU A 10 -1.98 33.13 -68.28
N ASP A 11 -2.82 32.31 -67.65
CA ASP A 11 -3.70 31.36 -68.35
C ASP A 11 -4.77 32.07 -69.18
N THR A 12 -5.36 33.13 -68.64
CA THR A 12 -6.30 34.00 -69.36
C THR A 12 -5.63 34.65 -70.56
N TYR A 13 -4.44 35.23 -70.35
CA TYR A 13 -3.66 35.88 -71.40
C TYR A 13 -3.28 34.93 -72.54
N LEU A 14 -2.79 33.73 -72.21
CA LEU A 14 -2.46 32.71 -73.21
C LEU A 14 -3.69 32.17 -73.95
N SER A 15 -4.87 32.20 -73.32
CA SER A 15 -6.13 31.79 -73.94
C SER A 15 -6.67 32.83 -74.94
N GLU A 16 -6.37 34.12 -74.74
CA GLU A 16 -6.79 35.22 -75.61
C GLU A 16 -5.86 35.44 -76.82
N CYS A 17 -4.66 34.84 -76.80
CA CYS A 17 -3.66 34.98 -77.85
C CYS A 17 -4.06 34.31 -79.19
N SER A 18 -3.67 34.93 -80.30
CA SER A 18 -4.01 34.45 -81.65
C SER A 18 -3.22 33.19 -82.05
N ARG A 19 -3.91 32.17 -82.58
CA ARG A 19 -3.29 30.95 -83.11
C ARG A 19 -3.04 31.04 -84.62
N LEU A 20 -1.86 30.63 -85.06
CA LEU A 20 -1.49 30.59 -86.48
C LEU A 20 -2.05 29.33 -87.16
N PRO A 21 -2.97 29.45 -88.14
CA PRO A 21 -3.81 28.33 -88.65
C PRO A 21 -3.10 27.25 -89.49
N LEU A 22 -1.77 27.31 -89.63
CA LEU A 22 -0.97 26.31 -90.37
C LEU A 22 0.22 25.77 -89.56
N VAL A 23 0.63 26.47 -88.50
CA VAL A 23 1.85 26.17 -87.73
C VAL A 23 1.50 25.61 -86.35
N GLY A 24 0.24 25.75 -85.90
CA GLY A 24 -0.20 25.31 -84.58
C GLY A 24 0.45 26.08 -83.42
N LYS A 25 1.12 27.20 -83.71
CA LYS A 25 1.82 28.05 -82.73
C LYS A 25 0.93 29.21 -82.29
N LEU A 26 1.10 29.60 -81.03
CA LEU A 26 0.47 30.76 -80.42
C LEU A 26 1.36 31.98 -80.65
N MET A 27 0.78 33.09 -81.08
CA MET A 27 1.46 34.38 -81.17
C MET A 27 1.21 35.15 -79.89
N VAL A 28 2.29 35.54 -79.20
CA VAL A 28 2.25 36.12 -77.85
C VAL A 28 3.20 37.31 -77.79
N ASP A 29 2.87 38.34 -76.99
CA ASP A 29 3.81 39.41 -76.70
C ASP A 29 4.87 38.91 -75.72
N GLU A 30 6.13 39.05 -76.11
CA GLU A 30 7.27 38.60 -75.31
C GLU A 30 7.36 39.40 -74.00
N GLU A 31 7.14 40.73 -74.04
CA GLU A 31 7.31 41.60 -72.88
C GLU A 31 6.27 41.31 -71.79
N GLU A 32 5.03 41.03 -72.19
CA GLU A 32 3.91 40.78 -71.27
C GLU A 32 4.02 39.42 -70.57
N VAL A 33 4.47 38.38 -71.28
CA VAL A 33 4.73 37.06 -70.66
C VAL A 33 5.89 37.13 -69.69
N PHE A 34 6.99 37.78 -70.08
CA PHE A 34 8.15 37.89 -69.20
C PHE A 34 7.84 38.71 -67.94
N ALA A 35 7.03 39.78 -68.06
CA ALA A 35 6.57 40.53 -66.89
C ALA A 35 5.77 39.66 -65.90
N LEU A 36 4.85 38.82 -66.40
CA LEU A 36 4.08 37.89 -65.56
C LEU A 36 4.98 36.81 -64.92
N ILE A 37 6.00 36.32 -65.63
CA ILE A 37 6.98 35.36 -65.10
C ILE A 37 7.86 36.00 -64.02
N ASP A 38 8.27 37.25 -64.18
CA ASP A 38 9.07 37.96 -63.20
C ASP A 38 8.28 38.28 -61.93
N ASP A 39 7.00 38.68 -62.07
CA ASP A 39 6.08 38.82 -60.95
C ASP A 39 5.87 37.49 -60.19
N LEU A 40 5.73 36.39 -60.92
CA LEU A 40 5.62 35.05 -60.35
C LEU A 40 6.89 34.66 -59.59
N ARG A 41 8.06 34.93 -60.18
CA ARG A 41 9.37 34.66 -59.56
C ARG A 41 9.59 35.51 -58.31
N ALA A 42 9.04 36.71 -58.24
CA ALA A 42 9.08 37.56 -57.06
C ALA A 42 8.11 37.08 -55.95
N ALA A 43 6.93 36.57 -56.32
CA ALA A 43 5.88 36.17 -55.37
C ALA A 43 6.11 34.78 -54.74
N ILE A 44 6.63 33.80 -55.49
CA ILE A 44 6.82 32.41 -55.01
C ILE A 44 7.69 32.31 -53.73
N PRO A 45 8.86 32.98 -53.64
CA PRO A 45 9.70 32.90 -52.44
C PRO A 45 8.98 33.38 -51.18
N GLN A 46 8.17 34.44 -51.31
CA GLN A 46 7.42 35.02 -50.21
C GLN A 46 6.34 34.06 -49.69
N GLU A 47 5.56 33.45 -50.58
CA GLU A 47 4.55 32.44 -50.23
C GLU A 47 5.18 31.19 -49.59
N LEU A 48 6.32 30.75 -50.11
CA LEU A 48 7.04 29.60 -49.53
C LEU A 48 7.56 29.90 -48.13
N GLU A 49 8.03 31.12 -47.88
CA GLU A 49 8.47 31.55 -46.56
C GLU A 49 7.31 31.63 -45.56
N GLN A 50 6.16 32.15 -45.99
CA GLN A 50 4.94 32.16 -45.19
C GLN A 50 4.47 30.75 -44.85
N ALA A 51 4.46 29.82 -45.81
CA ALA A 51 4.10 28.42 -45.58
C ALA A 51 5.05 27.74 -44.58
N ARG A 52 6.36 27.98 -44.69
CA ARG A 52 7.35 27.47 -43.72
C ARG A 52 7.17 28.08 -42.34
N TRP A 53 6.85 29.36 -42.27
CA TRP A 53 6.55 30.03 -41.00
C TRP A 53 5.31 29.43 -40.34
N LEU A 54 4.23 29.22 -41.09
CA LEU A 54 3.00 28.61 -40.59
C LEU A 54 3.22 27.19 -40.06
N LEU A 55 4.04 26.39 -40.75
CA LEU A 55 4.40 25.04 -40.27
C LEU A 55 5.18 25.09 -38.95
N ARG A 56 6.15 26.01 -38.82
CA ARG A 56 6.88 26.20 -37.56
C ARG A 56 5.96 26.69 -36.45
N GLU A 57 5.07 27.61 -36.75
CA GLU A 57 4.13 28.15 -35.78
C GLU A 57 3.14 27.09 -35.29
N ARG A 58 2.65 26.24 -36.20
CA ARG A 58 1.83 25.08 -35.84
C ARG A 58 2.56 24.14 -34.88
N GLU A 59 3.82 23.83 -35.16
CA GLU A 59 4.62 22.96 -34.30
C GLU A 59 4.84 23.60 -32.91
N ARG A 60 5.13 24.91 -32.87
CA ARG A 60 5.26 25.68 -31.63
C ARG A 60 3.99 25.59 -30.77
N ILE A 61 2.84 25.86 -31.37
CA ILE A 61 1.53 25.78 -30.69
C ILE A 61 1.26 24.36 -30.18
N LEU A 62 1.55 23.32 -30.97
CA LEU A 62 1.36 21.94 -30.55
C LEU A 62 2.27 21.56 -29.37
N GLN A 63 3.51 22.01 -29.36
CA GLN A 63 4.43 21.76 -28.25
C GLN A 63 3.99 22.50 -26.99
N GLU A 64 3.56 23.75 -27.12
CA GLU A 64 3.04 24.54 -26.00
C GLU A 64 1.79 23.90 -25.40
N ALA A 65 0.82 23.50 -26.23
CA ALA A 65 -0.39 22.82 -25.78
C ALA A 65 -0.09 21.47 -25.10
N ARG A 66 0.91 20.72 -25.58
CA ARG A 66 1.34 19.48 -24.92
C ARG A 66 1.97 19.76 -23.56
N ARG A 67 2.83 20.76 -23.47
CA ARG A 67 3.48 21.17 -22.21
C ARG A 67 2.44 21.62 -21.19
N GLU A 68 1.47 22.42 -21.61
CA GLU A 68 0.36 22.87 -20.77
C GLU A 68 -0.51 21.69 -20.31
N ALA A 69 -0.84 20.75 -21.20
CA ALA A 69 -1.58 19.55 -20.82
C ALA A 69 -0.81 18.69 -19.79
N GLU A 70 0.50 18.54 -19.95
CA GLU A 70 1.36 17.84 -18.98
C GLU A 70 1.40 18.56 -17.63
N GLU A 71 1.51 19.90 -17.62
CA GLU A 71 1.44 20.71 -16.39
C GLU A 71 0.08 20.52 -15.69
N ILE A 72 -1.05 20.59 -16.42
CA ILE A 72 -2.39 20.38 -15.86
C ILE A 72 -2.54 18.99 -15.25
N ILE A 73 -2.06 17.94 -15.93
CA ILE A 73 -2.11 16.57 -15.41
C ILE A 73 -1.28 16.45 -14.13
N LYS A 74 -0.08 17.03 -14.11
CA LYS A 74 0.80 16.99 -12.94
C LYS A 74 0.17 17.72 -11.75
N ASP A 75 -0.41 18.89 -11.96
CA ASP A 75 -1.06 19.67 -10.91
C ASP A 75 -2.30 18.94 -10.37
N ALA A 76 -3.12 18.36 -11.25
CA ALA A 76 -4.26 17.56 -10.85
C ALA A 76 -3.85 16.33 -10.02
N GLN A 77 -2.79 15.63 -10.42
CA GLN A 77 -2.25 14.50 -9.64
C GLN A 77 -1.75 14.94 -8.27
N GLY A 78 -1.07 16.09 -8.18
CA GLY A 78 -0.64 16.68 -6.91
C GLY A 78 -1.81 17.02 -5.99
N GLN A 79 -2.85 17.64 -6.53
CA GLN A 79 -4.07 17.96 -5.79
C GLN A 79 -4.80 16.70 -5.31
N ILE A 80 -4.91 15.67 -6.15
CA ILE A 80 -5.52 14.38 -5.77
C ILE A 80 -4.73 13.74 -4.61
N ALA A 81 -3.40 13.78 -4.65
CA ALA A 81 -2.57 13.24 -3.58
C ALA A 81 -2.76 14.01 -2.25
N SER A 82 -2.80 15.35 -2.30
CA SER A 82 -3.08 16.18 -1.13
C SER A 82 -4.49 15.90 -0.59
N LEU A 83 -5.49 15.91 -1.48
CA LEU A 83 -6.87 15.63 -1.12
C LEU A 83 -7.04 14.21 -0.58
N ALA A 84 -6.32 13.19 -1.06
CA ALA A 84 -6.39 11.84 -0.52
C ALA A 84 -5.76 11.74 0.89
N SER A 85 -4.65 12.46 1.12
CA SER A 85 -3.99 12.53 2.42
C SER A 85 -4.79 13.34 3.45
N GLU A 86 -5.42 14.43 3.00
CA GLU A 86 -6.21 15.35 3.83
C GLU A 86 -7.69 14.94 3.90
N SER A 87 -8.14 14.06 3.01
CA SER A 87 -9.52 13.61 2.96
C SER A 87 -9.92 13.08 4.31
N ALA A 88 -11.05 13.59 4.80
CA ALA A 88 -11.73 13.12 5.99
C ALA A 88 -11.80 11.58 6.02
N ILE A 89 -11.83 10.90 4.87
CA ILE A 89 -11.83 9.44 4.77
C ILE A 89 -10.55 8.82 5.35
N ALA A 90 -9.37 9.34 5.04
CA ALA A 90 -8.12 8.80 5.56
C ALA A 90 -7.98 9.06 7.07
N LYS A 91 -8.42 10.23 7.53
CA LYS A 91 -8.45 10.59 8.96
C LYS A 91 -9.46 9.73 9.73
N GLU A 92 -10.67 9.59 9.20
CA GLU A 92 -11.74 8.75 9.74
C GLU A 92 -11.31 7.27 9.81
N ALA A 93 -10.66 6.76 8.75
CA ALA A 93 -10.12 5.40 8.73
C ALA A 93 -9.05 5.18 9.81
N ARG A 94 -8.21 6.19 10.10
CA ARG A 94 -7.23 6.12 11.20
C ARG A 94 -7.92 6.09 12.56
N ILE A 95 -8.90 6.98 12.79
CA ILE A 95 -9.67 7.01 14.04
C ILE A 95 -10.37 5.66 14.28
N GLN A 96 -11.03 5.11 13.26
CA GLN A 96 -11.68 3.80 13.36
C GLN A 96 -10.69 2.66 13.61
N ALA A 97 -9.50 2.72 13.01
CA ALA A 97 -8.45 1.74 13.26
C ALA A 97 -7.93 1.81 14.70
N GLU A 98 -7.74 3.01 15.24
CA GLU A 98 -7.35 3.22 16.65
C GLU A 98 -8.42 2.69 17.60
N GLU A 99 -9.70 3.03 17.40
CA GLU A 99 -10.80 2.50 18.20
C GLU A 99 -10.90 0.97 18.14
N LEU A 100 -10.69 0.37 16.96
CA LEU A 100 -10.70 -1.08 16.81
C LEU A 100 -9.54 -1.73 17.56
N MET A 101 -8.35 -1.12 17.53
CA MET A 101 -7.19 -1.60 18.26
C MET A 101 -7.39 -1.50 19.77
N GLU A 102 -8.00 -0.41 20.25
CA GLU A 102 -8.34 -0.25 21.66
C GLU A 102 -9.33 -1.34 22.12
N LYS A 103 -10.42 -1.53 21.38
CA LYS A 103 -11.39 -2.62 21.65
C LYS A 103 -10.75 -3.99 21.61
N ALA A 104 -9.87 -4.24 20.64
CA ALA A 104 -9.15 -5.51 20.55
C ALA A 104 -8.24 -5.75 21.76
N ARG A 105 -7.55 -4.71 22.26
CA ARG A 105 -6.75 -4.78 23.48
C ARG A 105 -7.61 -5.02 24.73
N GLU A 106 -8.76 -4.36 24.83
CA GLU A 106 -9.70 -4.55 25.94
C GLU A 106 -10.21 -6.00 25.98
N VAL A 107 -10.69 -6.51 24.85
CA VAL A 107 -11.13 -7.91 24.71
C VAL A 107 -9.99 -8.88 25.03
N ALA A 108 -8.77 -8.61 24.57
CA ALA A 108 -7.62 -9.45 24.89
C ALA A 108 -7.30 -9.47 26.39
N LYS A 109 -7.43 -8.32 27.08
CA LYS A 109 -7.29 -8.25 28.55
C LYS A 109 -8.38 -9.05 29.25
N GLU A 110 -9.63 -8.91 28.82
CA GLU A 110 -10.77 -9.65 29.37
C GLU A 110 -10.59 -11.17 29.21
N ILE A 111 -10.17 -11.63 28.03
CA ILE A 111 -9.88 -13.05 27.78
C ILE A 111 -8.76 -13.55 28.69
N ASN A 112 -7.68 -12.79 28.84
CA ASN A 112 -6.56 -13.19 29.72
C ASN A 112 -7.00 -13.25 31.18
N LEU A 113 -7.79 -12.29 31.64
CA LEU A 113 -8.31 -12.30 33.00
C LEU A 113 -9.23 -13.51 33.24
N GLY A 114 -10.21 -13.73 32.36
CA GLY A 114 -11.10 -14.88 32.46
C GLY A 114 -10.37 -16.22 32.37
N ALA A 115 -9.29 -16.30 31.57
CA ALA A 115 -8.45 -17.50 31.51
C ALA A 115 -7.68 -17.75 32.82
N ARG A 116 -7.20 -16.68 33.48
CA ARG A 116 -6.54 -16.77 34.80
C ARG A 116 -7.53 -17.19 35.87
N GLU A 117 -8.71 -16.59 35.91
CA GLU A 117 -9.78 -16.96 36.85
C GLU A 117 -10.20 -18.42 36.67
N TYR A 118 -10.35 -18.87 35.42
CA TYR A 118 -10.64 -20.27 35.13
C TYR A 118 -9.52 -21.21 35.58
N ALA A 119 -8.26 -20.85 35.34
CA ALA A 119 -7.12 -21.64 35.79
C ALA A 119 -7.07 -21.76 37.32
N ASP A 120 -7.34 -20.67 38.04
CA ASP A 120 -7.41 -20.66 39.50
C ASP A 120 -8.55 -21.56 40.01
N GLU A 121 -9.73 -21.51 39.39
CA GLU A 121 -10.85 -22.39 39.75
C GLU A 121 -10.51 -23.87 39.56
N ILE A 122 -9.78 -24.21 38.50
CA ILE A 122 -9.31 -25.57 38.25
C ILE A 122 -8.24 -25.97 39.27
N MET A 123 -7.28 -25.09 39.57
CA MET A 123 -6.24 -25.37 40.56
C MET A 123 -6.83 -25.59 41.95
N LYS A 124 -7.83 -24.80 42.33
CA LYS A 124 -8.57 -24.99 43.59
C LYS A 124 -9.26 -26.36 43.65
N LYS A 125 -9.92 -26.80 42.57
CA LYS A 125 -10.51 -28.15 42.50
C LYS A 125 -9.46 -29.25 42.65
N VAL A 126 -8.27 -29.05 42.09
CA VAL A 126 -7.14 -29.98 42.23
C VAL A 126 -6.64 -30.00 43.67
N GLU A 127 -6.49 -28.85 44.32
CA GLU A 127 -6.10 -28.73 45.72
C GLU A 127 -7.07 -29.46 46.66
N ASP A 128 -8.37 -29.24 46.48
CA ASP A 128 -9.42 -29.90 47.26
C ASP A 128 -9.34 -31.43 47.12
N LEU A 129 -9.20 -31.93 45.88
CA LEU A 129 -9.07 -33.36 45.60
C LEU A 129 -7.82 -33.98 46.22
N LEU A 130 -6.68 -33.29 46.12
CA LEU A 130 -5.42 -33.75 46.72
C LEU A 130 -5.52 -33.79 48.25
N THR A 131 -6.21 -32.83 48.85
CA THR A 131 -6.45 -32.79 50.30
C THR A 131 -7.28 -33.99 50.74
N GLU A 132 -8.38 -34.30 50.05
CA GLU A 132 -9.21 -35.47 50.32
C GLU A 132 -8.42 -36.79 50.17
N MET A 133 -7.61 -36.91 49.12
CA MET A 133 -6.73 -38.08 48.93
C MET A 133 -5.72 -38.21 50.08
N LEU A 134 -5.14 -37.10 50.53
CA LEU A 134 -4.15 -37.08 51.60
C LEU A 134 -4.79 -37.48 52.94
N GLU A 135 -6.01 -37.03 53.22
CA GLU A 135 -6.80 -37.49 54.37
C GLU A 135 -7.07 -38.99 54.32
N THR A 136 -7.42 -39.52 53.15
CA THR A 136 -7.63 -40.96 52.94
C THR A 136 -6.35 -41.75 53.21
N VAL A 137 -5.20 -41.30 52.71
CA VAL A 137 -3.90 -41.92 52.99
C VAL A 137 -3.56 -41.86 54.48
N ARG A 138 -3.80 -40.73 55.15
CA ARG A 138 -3.59 -40.58 56.59
C ARG A 138 -4.49 -41.54 57.38
N ALA A 139 -5.74 -41.71 56.98
CA ALA A 139 -6.66 -42.67 57.58
C ALA A 139 -6.16 -44.11 57.42
N GLY A 140 -5.78 -44.53 56.20
CA GLY A 140 -5.21 -45.86 55.95
C GLY A 140 -3.93 -46.11 56.74
N ARG A 141 -3.05 -45.10 56.89
CA ARG A 141 -1.86 -45.20 57.74
C ARG A 141 -2.21 -45.37 59.22
N ARG A 142 -3.23 -44.67 59.73
CA ARG A 142 -3.69 -44.82 61.12
C ARG A 142 -4.22 -46.23 61.38
N GLU A 143 -4.98 -46.79 60.44
CA GLU A 143 -5.51 -48.15 60.56
C GLU A 143 -4.40 -49.20 60.61
N LEU A 144 -3.41 -49.13 59.71
CA LEU A 144 -2.24 -50.02 59.72
C LEU A 144 -1.37 -49.85 60.98
N ALA A 145 -1.29 -48.64 61.56
CA ALA A 145 -0.57 -48.41 62.81
C ALA A 145 -1.27 -49.06 64.00
N VAL A 146 -2.61 -49.02 64.04
CA VAL A 146 -3.43 -49.70 65.08
C VAL A 146 -3.33 -51.22 64.97
N GLU A 147 -3.15 -51.75 63.76
CA GLU A 147 -3.02 -53.20 63.52
C GLU A 147 -1.67 -53.75 64.01
N LYS A 148 -0.59 -52.96 63.95
CA LYS A 148 0.71 -53.30 64.57
C LYS A 148 0.66 -53.35 66.10
N ASP A 149 -0.24 -52.61 66.72
CA ASP A 149 -0.37 -52.56 68.19
C ASP A 149 -1.06 -53.81 68.78
N LYS A 150 -1.80 -54.58 67.95
CA LYS A 150 -2.44 -55.83 68.36
C LYS A 150 -1.53 -57.06 68.32
N THR A 151 -0.31 -56.97 67.77
CA THR A 151 0.59 -58.13 67.55
C THR A 151 1.88 -58.12 68.37
N THR A 152 2.08 -57.19 69.32
CA THR A 152 3.27 -57.24 70.19
C THR A 152 2.98 -56.66 71.58
N GLY A 153 2.92 -57.52 72.60
CA GLY A 153 2.84 -57.12 74.01
C GLY A 153 4.22 -56.88 74.64
N GLY A 154 4.47 -55.61 75.01
CA GLY A 154 5.33 -54.95 76.05
C GLY A 154 6.70 -55.49 76.55
N PRO A 155 7.46 -54.72 77.38
CA PRO A 155 7.38 -53.30 77.79
C PRO A 155 8.70 -52.46 77.62
N GLN A 156 8.60 -51.14 77.90
CA GLN A 156 9.51 -49.97 77.73
C GLN A 156 10.77 -49.94 78.66
N PRO A 157 11.54 -48.81 78.86
CA PRO A 157 11.85 -47.57 78.08
C PRO A 157 13.37 -47.18 78.09
N GLU A 158 13.82 -46.29 77.20
CA GLU A 158 15.03 -45.48 77.44
C GLU A 158 14.84 -44.06 76.87
N THR A 159 15.13 -43.08 77.70
CA THR A 159 14.96 -41.63 77.54
C THR A 159 16.12 -41.00 76.77
N VAL A 160 15.89 -39.77 76.28
CA VAL A 160 16.80 -38.60 76.04
C VAL A 160 16.41 -37.96 74.70
N SER A 161 16.47 -36.67 74.45
CA SER A 161 16.68 -35.44 75.22
C SER A 161 16.28 -34.32 74.24
N ALA A 162 15.93 -33.17 74.80
CA ALA A 162 15.65 -31.88 74.18
C ALA A 162 16.47 -31.52 72.92
N VAL A 163 15.89 -30.69 72.03
CA VAL A 163 16.31 -29.28 71.83
C VAL A 163 15.51 -28.57 70.72
N ALA A 164 14.94 -27.41 71.09
CA ALA A 164 14.80 -26.12 70.38
C ALA A 164 14.50 -26.08 68.86
N SER A 165 13.42 -25.39 68.46
CA SER A 165 13.45 -23.98 68.01
C SER A 165 14.03 -23.79 66.61
N THR A 166 13.19 -23.47 65.63
CA THR A 166 12.95 -22.09 65.14
C THR A 166 11.93 -22.16 64.02
N GLY A 167 10.93 -21.29 64.08
CA GLY A 167 10.13 -20.95 62.92
C GLY A 167 10.99 -20.20 61.91
N ASP A 168 10.71 -20.40 60.63
CA ASP A 168 11.11 -19.50 59.58
C ASP A 168 9.85 -19.20 58.76
N GLU A 169 9.41 -17.95 58.85
CA GLU A 169 8.34 -17.35 58.07
C GLU A 169 8.80 -17.25 56.61
N VAL A 170 8.09 -17.89 55.70
CA VAL A 170 8.20 -17.56 54.28
C VAL A 170 7.14 -16.50 53.99
N GLY A 171 7.57 -15.23 54.02
CA GLY A 171 6.76 -14.09 53.60
C GLY A 171 6.45 -14.12 52.11
N PRO A 172 5.41 -13.39 51.66
CA PRO A 172 5.00 -13.36 50.26
C PRO A 172 6.01 -12.56 49.44
N GLY A 173 6.46 -13.13 48.32
CA GLY A 173 7.22 -12.40 47.31
C GLY A 173 6.26 -11.54 46.49
N ASP A 174 6.18 -10.27 46.85
CA ASP A 174 5.78 -9.20 45.95
C ASP A 174 6.97 -8.94 45.00
N ASP A 175 6.89 -9.44 43.77
CA ASP A 175 7.70 -8.95 42.66
C ASP A 175 6.73 -8.44 41.58
N GLU A 176 6.36 -7.17 41.73
CA GLU A 176 5.91 -6.31 40.64
C GLU A 176 7.06 -6.16 39.65
N GLU A 177 7.00 -6.85 38.52
CA GLU A 177 7.86 -6.56 37.37
C GLU A 177 6.98 -5.92 36.29
N ASP A 178 6.76 -4.62 36.45
CA ASP A 178 6.23 -3.73 35.42
C ASP A 178 7.29 -3.61 34.31
N GLY A 179 7.29 -4.58 33.40
CA GLY A 179 8.01 -4.47 32.14
C GLY A 179 7.40 -3.38 31.28
N GLU A 180 8.00 -2.20 31.29
CA GLU A 180 7.79 -1.17 30.28
C GLU A 180 8.33 -1.71 28.95
N TYR A 181 7.41 -2.17 28.10
CA TYR A 181 7.74 -2.57 26.73
C TYR A 181 7.90 -1.29 25.91
N ASP A 182 9.14 -0.86 25.70
CA ASP A 182 9.49 0.18 24.73
C ASP A 182 8.98 -0.23 23.33
N ASP A 183 8.11 0.58 22.74
CA ASP A 183 7.48 0.39 21.41
C ASP A 183 8.48 0.41 20.21
N GLU A 184 9.78 0.46 20.46
CA GLU A 184 10.82 0.69 19.42
C GLU A 184 11.32 -0.58 18.72
N ASP A 185 10.98 -1.78 19.20
CA ASP A 185 11.51 -3.06 18.66
C ASP A 185 10.56 -3.82 17.71
N PHE A 186 9.43 -3.21 17.29
CA PHE A 186 8.56 -3.84 16.28
C PHE A 186 9.21 -3.79 14.89
N VAL A 187 10.04 -4.79 14.57
CA VAL A 187 10.49 -5.07 13.21
C VAL A 187 9.35 -5.77 12.45
N PRO A 188 8.68 -5.14 11.47
CA PRO A 188 7.63 -5.80 10.71
C PRO A 188 8.20 -7.00 9.95
N PRO A 189 7.47 -8.14 9.85
CA PRO A 189 7.96 -9.31 9.15
C PRO A 189 8.23 -8.97 7.68
N ALA A 190 9.46 -9.28 7.23
CA ALA A 190 9.88 -9.07 5.85
C ALA A 190 8.88 -9.73 4.89
N LYS A 191 8.35 -8.95 3.95
CA LYS A 191 7.43 -9.41 2.90
C LYS A 191 8.04 -10.61 2.19
N SER A 192 7.45 -11.78 2.39
CA SER A 192 7.78 -12.98 1.60
C SER A 192 7.54 -12.68 0.11
N PRO A 193 8.47 -13.00 -0.80
CA PRO A 193 8.27 -12.76 -2.22
C PRO A 193 7.11 -13.64 -2.73
N ARG A 194 6.04 -13.00 -3.18
CA ARG A 194 4.92 -13.66 -3.86
C ARG A 194 5.48 -14.45 -5.06
N LYS A 195 5.45 -15.78 -4.98
CA LYS A 195 5.67 -16.66 -6.14
C LYS A 195 4.61 -16.29 -7.19
N ARG A 196 5.05 -15.70 -8.31
CA ARG A 196 4.25 -15.58 -9.54
C ARG A 196 3.85 -16.99 -9.97
N GLY A 197 2.60 -17.37 -9.70
CA GLY A 197 2.01 -18.58 -10.27
C GLY A 197 1.92 -18.40 -11.79
N LYS A 198 2.70 -19.17 -12.55
CA LYS A 198 2.47 -19.39 -13.97
C LYS A 198 1.12 -20.08 -14.13
N GLY A 199 0.07 -19.32 -14.45
CA GLY A 199 -1.18 -19.85 -14.96
C GLY A 199 -0.93 -20.48 -16.33
N LYS A 200 -0.77 -21.80 -16.36
CA LYS A 200 -0.87 -22.63 -17.56
C LYS A 200 -2.24 -22.42 -18.19
N GLY A 201 -2.25 -22.10 -19.48
CA GLY A 201 -3.45 -22.09 -20.30
C GLY A 201 -4.17 -23.44 -20.25
N ARG A 202 -5.47 -23.39 -20.02
CA ARG A 202 -6.47 -24.35 -20.49
C ARG A 202 -7.33 -23.55 -21.45
N GLY A 203 -7.31 -23.83 -22.76
CA GLY A 203 -7.93 -25.02 -23.32
C GLY A 203 -9.40 -24.69 -23.54
N ARG A 204 -9.71 -24.04 -24.67
CA ARG A 204 -11.07 -23.95 -25.20
C ARG A 204 -11.23 -25.15 -26.13
N ASP A 205 -12.09 -26.07 -25.75
CA ASP A 205 -12.87 -26.90 -26.65
C ASP A 205 -14.32 -26.43 -26.55
#